data_AF-A0A6P7H002-F1
#
_entry.id   AF-A0A6P7H002-F1
#
_cell.length_a   1.000
_cell.length_b   1.000
_cell.length_c   1.000
_cell.angle_alpha   90.00
_cell.angle_beta   90.00
_cell.angle_gamma   90.00
#
_symmetry.space_group_name_H-M   'P 1'
#
loop_
_entity.id
_entity.type
_entity.pdbx_description
1 polymer ?
#
loop_
_entity_poly.entity_id
_entity_poly.type
_entity_poly.pdbx_seq_one_letter_code
_entity_poly.pdbx_strand_id
1 'polypeptide(L)'
;NNNFILFSGWFIQSEEGNTRKDYNYQLTPNNKHFVEWNERTTRNGKVDTFAGIIYVGRPYLTAVDVTERRNLVYGFKSLLSRDQKGDLIAGIYFKLLQNGDEFTIFYQNMGKQRIKLRFSDFMKPEVRLFYNIVRNN
;
A
#
# COMPACT_ATOMS: atom_id res chain seq x y z
N ASN A 1 -27.66 4.15 17.84
CA ASN A 1 -26.55 4.37 18.78
C ASN A 1 -25.52 3.27 18.64
N ASN A 2 -24.63 3.37 17.66
CA ASN A 2 -23.49 2.46 17.55
C ASN A 2 -22.30 3.10 18.27
N ASN A 3 -22.19 2.82 19.56
CA ASN A 3 -21.01 3.19 20.34
C ASN A 3 -19.86 2.29 19.91
N PHE A 4 -19.13 2.70 18.87
CA PHE A 4 -17.76 2.23 18.68
C PHE A 4 -16.98 2.66 19.91
N ILE A 5 -16.49 1.70 20.69
CA ILE A 5 -15.56 1.98 21.78
C ILE A 5 -14.34 2.64 21.15
N LEU A 6 -14.17 3.94 21.40
CA LEU A 6 -12.97 4.69 21.05
C LEU A 6 -11.85 4.13 21.92
N PHE A 7 -11.13 3.12 21.42
CA PHE A 7 -9.87 2.73 22.03
C PHE A 7 -8.87 3.84 21.73
N SER A 8 -8.73 4.79 22.64
CA SER A 8 -7.69 5.81 22.58
C SER A 8 -6.43 5.22 23.22
N GLY A 9 -5.42 4.93 22.41
CA GLY A 9 -4.14 4.45 22.93
C GLY A 9 -3.46 3.44 22.04
N TRP A 10 -2.25 3.08 22.44
CA TRP A 10 -1.51 1.99 21.82
C TRP A 10 -2.09 0.65 22.25
N PHE A 11 -2.26 -0.27 21.30
CA PHE A 11 -2.62 -1.65 21.55
C PHE A 11 -1.74 -2.60 20.75
N ILE A 12 -1.55 -3.81 21.26
CA ILE A 12 -0.74 -4.84 20.61
C ILE A 12 -1.54 -5.40 19.44
N GLN A 13 -1.01 -5.29 18.23
CA GLN A 13 -1.57 -5.91 17.04
C GLN A 13 -1.04 -7.33 16.85
N SER A 14 0.24 -7.56 17.07
CA SER A 14 0.84 -8.90 17.03
C SER A 14 2.10 -8.97 17.88
N GLU A 15 2.41 -10.20 18.32
CA GLU A 15 3.65 -10.51 19.03
C GLU A 15 4.11 -11.90 18.58
N GLU A 16 5.26 -11.95 17.89
CA GLU A 16 5.82 -13.17 17.31
C GLU A 16 7.32 -13.22 17.59
N GLY A 17 7.73 -14.18 18.41
CA GLY A 17 9.12 -14.31 18.86
C GLY A 17 9.62 -13.03 19.52
N ASN A 18 10.70 -12.45 19.00
CA ASN A 18 11.27 -11.20 19.49
C ASN A 18 10.75 -9.95 18.76
N THR A 19 9.62 -10.07 18.03
CA THR A 19 9.02 -8.96 17.29
C THR A 19 7.63 -8.67 17.84
N ARG A 20 7.42 -7.44 18.32
CA ARG A 20 6.12 -6.92 18.77
C ARG A 20 5.68 -5.76 17.88
N LYS A 21 4.41 -5.74 17.51
CA LYS A 21 3.78 -4.66 16.76
C LYS A 21 2.66 -4.04 17.58
N ASP A 22 2.76 -2.75 17.85
CA ASP A 22 1.73 -1.95 18.51
C ASP A 22 1.15 -0.94 17.53
N TYR A 23 -0.18 -0.80 17.51
CA TYR A 23 -0.91 0.18 16.71
C TYR A 23 -1.59 1.21 17.59
N ASN A 24 -1.76 2.43 17.06
CA ASN A 24 -2.56 3.49 17.66
C ASN A 24 -3.32 4.20 16.54
N TYR A 25 -4.60 4.47 16.77
CA TYR A 25 -5.42 5.26 15.85
C TYR A 25 -5.92 6.51 16.56
N GLN A 26 -5.76 7.67 15.93
CA GLN A 26 -6.21 8.94 16.45
C GLN A 26 -6.86 9.78 15.35
N LEU A 27 -7.91 10.53 15.67
CA LEU A 27 -8.50 11.48 14.73
C LEU A 27 -7.52 12.63 14.49
N THR A 28 -7.36 13.06 13.24
CA THR A 28 -6.47 14.20 12.98
C THR A 28 -7.11 15.49 13.54
N PRO A 29 -6.36 16.35 14.24
CA PRO A 29 -6.89 17.58 14.81
C PRO A 29 -7.46 18.53 13.76
N ASN A 30 -6.86 18.52 12.57
CA ASN A 30 -7.13 19.49 11.51
C ASN A 30 -8.23 19.03 10.53
N ASN A 31 -8.56 17.74 10.49
CA ASN A 31 -9.60 17.22 9.59
C ASN A 31 -10.23 15.91 10.10
N LYS A 32 -11.49 15.98 10.52
CA LYS A 32 -12.24 14.83 11.08
C LYS A 32 -12.49 13.71 10.07
N HIS A 33 -12.26 13.93 8.78
CA HIS A 33 -12.35 12.90 7.75
C HIS A 33 -11.09 12.05 7.63
N PHE A 34 -10.09 12.28 8.49
CA PHE A 34 -8.87 11.50 8.51
C PHE A 34 -8.59 10.95 9.91
N VAL A 35 -8.17 9.68 9.92
CA VAL A 35 -7.59 9.01 11.07
C VAL A 35 -6.10 8.84 10.80
N GLU A 36 -5.27 9.30 11.73
CA GLU A 36 -3.87 8.95 11.77
C GLU A 36 -3.72 7.57 12.40
N TRP A 37 -2.92 6.72 11.76
CA TRP A 37 -2.59 5.39 12.21
C TRP A 37 -1.09 5.30 12.43
N ASN A 38 -0.69 5.09 13.67
CA ASN A 38 0.70 4.95 14.09
C ASN A 38 1.01 3.47 14.35
N GLU A 39 2.14 2.99 13.83
CA GLU A 39 2.69 1.66 14.07
C GLU A 39 4.04 1.80 14.79
N ARG A 40 4.25 0.92 15.77
CA ARG A 40 5.53 0.71 16.44
C ARG A 40 5.89 -0.76 16.29
N THR A 41 7.01 -1.03 15.65
CA THR A 41 7.58 -2.38 15.60
C THR A 41 8.79 -2.43 16.52
N THR A 42 8.73 -3.22 17.58
CA THR A 42 9.87 -3.51 18.45
C THR A 42 10.47 -4.85 18.08
N ARG A 43 11.74 -4.87 17.64
CA ARG A 43 12.47 -6.09 17.31
C ARG A 43 13.80 -6.12 18.04
N ASN A 44 14.03 -7.14 18.87
CA ASN A 44 15.25 -7.27 19.69
C ASN A 44 15.60 -5.98 20.47
N GLY A 45 14.59 -5.31 21.04
CA GLY A 45 14.75 -4.04 21.75
C GLY A 45 14.89 -2.79 20.89
N LYS A 46 15.08 -2.90 19.57
CA LYS A 46 15.05 -1.76 18.64
C LYS A 46 13.62 -1.41 18.27
N VAL A 47 13.28 -0.13 18.29
CA VAL A 47 11.94 0.38 17.95
C VAL A 47 11.98 1.11 16.62
N ASP A 48 11.24 0.61 15.64
CA ASP A 48 10.93 1.31 14.38
C ASP A 48 9.50 1.86 14.45
N THR A 49 9.29 3.08 13.97
CA THR A 49 7.97 3.73 13.98
C THR A 49 7.53 4.09 12.57
N PHE A 50 6.22 4.11 12.38
CA PHE A 50 5.57 4.44 11.13
C PHE A 50 4.29 5.23 11.42
N ALA A 51 4.01 6.25 10.62
CA ALA A 51 2.77 7.01 10.67
C ALA A 51 2.10 6.99 9.30
N GLY A 52 0.80 6.72 9.28
CA GLY A 52 -0.05 6.75 8.10
C GLY A 52 -1.32 7.54 8.34
N ILE A 53 -1.98 7.95 7.26
CA ILE A 53 -3.25 8.67 7.31
C ILE A 53 -4.26 7.89 6.48
N ILE A 54 -5.46 7.71 7.04
CA ILE A 54 -6.56 6.95 6.45
C ILE A 54 -7.76 7.89 6.30
N TYR A 55 -8.29 7.99 5.08
CA TYR A 55 -9.52 8.74 4.84
C TYR A 55 -10.74 7.95 5.31
N VAL A 56 -11.51 8.53 6.23
CA VAL A 56 -12.72 7.95 6.85
C VAL A 56 -13.99 8.76 6.55
N GLY A 57 -13.92 9.78 5.69
CA GLY A 57 -15.08 10.59 5.30
C GLY A 57 -16.14 9.87 4.46
N ARG A 58 -15.99 8.55 4.24
CA ARG A 58 -16.95 7.71 3.52
C ARG A 58 -17.23 6.43 4.34
N PRO A 59 -18.42 5.83 4.22
CA PRO A 59 -18.73 4.56 4.87
C PRO A 59 -17.71 3.47 4.57
N TYR A 60 -17.51 2.56 5.52
CA TYR A 60 -16.77 1.31 5.31
C TYR A 60 -17.53 0.44 4.31
N LEU A 61 -16.87 -0.01 3.25
CA LEU A 61 -17.45 -0.97 2.30
C LEU A 61 -16.79 -2.33 2.44
N THR A 62 -15.47 -2.38 2.30
CA THR A 62 -14.67 -3.60 2.40
C THR A 62 -13.29 -3.30 3.00
N ALA A 63 -12.59 -4.32 3.46
CA ALA A 63 -11.20 -4.18 3.91
C ALA A 63 -10.26 -3.67 2.80
N VAL A 64 -10.57 -3.99 1.53
CA VAL A 64 -9.83 -3.50 0.37
C VAL A 64 -10.01 -2.00 0.21
N ASP A 65 -11.25 -1.50 0.25
CA ASP A 65 -11.56 -0.07 0.15
C ASP A 65 -10.88 0.75 1.25
N VAL A 66 -10.84 0.26 2.50
CA VAL A 66 -10.09 0.92 3.58
C VAL A 66 -8.59 0.93 3.30
N THR A 67 -8.04 -0.16 2.78
CA THR A 67 -6.61 -0.26 2.42
C THR A 67 -6.25 0.69 1.28
N GLU A 68 -7.14 0.89 0.31
CA GLU A 68 -6.96 1.87 -0.77
C GLU A 68 -6.98 3.31 -0.25
N ARG A 69 -7.88 3.64 0.69
CA ARG A 69 -7.93 4.97 1.33
C ARG A 69 -6.70 5.25 2.18
N ARG A 70 -6.12 4.23 2.81
CA ARG A 70 -4.81 4.27 3.51
C ARG A 70 -3.66 4.57 2.53
N ASN A 71 -3.80 4.19 1.25
CA ASN A 71 -2.77 4.36 0.23
C ASN A 71 -2.55 5.82 -0.21
N LEU A 72 -3.47 6.74 0.09
CA LEU A 72 -3.41 8.14 -0.39
C LEU A 72 -2.11 8.85 -0.01
N VAL A 73 -1.64 8.68 1.23
CA VAL A 73 -0.45 9.38 1.75
C VAL A 73 0.83 8.56 1.59
N TYR A 74 0.74 7.33 1.05
CA TYR A 74 1.90 6.44 1.04
C TYR A 74 2.84 6.69 -0.11
N GLY A 75 4.14 6.71 0.21
CA GLY A 75 5.21 6.74 -0.79
C GLY A 75 5.28 5.47 -1.64
N PHE A 76 4.39 4.50 -1.47
CA PHE A 76 4.26 3.32 -2.33
C PHE A 76 2.81 3.19 -2.77
N LYS A 77 2.57 3.20 -4.08
CA LYS A 77 1.24 3.09 -4.69
C LYS A 77 1.12 1.75 -5.40
N SER A 78 -0.07 1.17 -5.40
CA SER A 78 -0.35 -0.07 -6.10
C SER A 78 -1.81 -0.18 -6.52
N LEU A 79 -2.03 -0.84 -7.64
CA LEU A 79 -3.33 -1.32 -8.12
C LEU A 79 -3.19 -2.82 -8.34
N LEU A 80 -3.97 -3.61 -7.60
CA LEU A 80 -3.78 -5.05 -7.50
C LEU A 80 -5.07 -5.78 -7.90
N SER A 81 -4.92 -6.83 -8.71
CA SER A 81 -5.98 -7.78 -9.04
C SER A 81 -5.74 -9.08 -8.28
N ARG A 82 -6.82 -9.69 -7.80
CA ARG A 82 -6.80 -10.93 -7.00
C ARG A 82 -7.76 -11.97 -7.55
N ASP A 83 -7.45 -13.24 -7.33
CA ASP A 83 -8.38 -14.33 -7.58
C ASP A 83 -9.41 -14.49 -6.45
N GLN A 84 -10.27 -15.52 -6.56
CA GLN A 84 -11.31 -15.83 -5.57
C GLN A 84 -10.75 -16.28 -4.21
N LYS A 85 -9.49 -16.72 -4.15
CA LYS A 85 -8.79 -17.09 -2.90
C LYS A 85 -8.07 -15.90 -2.26
N GLY A 86 -8.03 -14.76 -2.96
CA GLY A 86 -7.35 -13.55 -2.53
C GLY A 86 -5.90 -13.46 -3.00
N ASP A 87 -5.42 -14.42 -3.79
CA ASP A 87 -4.06 -14.45 -4.31
C ASP A 87 -3.86 -13.43 -5.44
N LEU A 88 -2.70 -12.79 -5.49
CA LEU A 88 -2.40 -11.74 -6.47
C LEU A 88 -2.19 -12.30 -7.87
N ILE A 89 -3.10 -12.01 -8.80
CA ILE A 89 -2.99 -12.47 -10.20
C ILE A 89 -2.32 -11.46 -11.12
N ALA A 90 -2.47 -10.17 -10.85
CA ALA A 90 -1.85 -9.10 -11.63
C ALA A 90 -1.79 -7.79 -10.84
N GLY A 91 -1.02 -6.83 -11.34
CA GLY A 91 -1.07 -5.48 -10.80
C GLY A 91 0.05 -4.58 -11.26
N ILE A 92 -0.05 -3.34 -10.80
CA ILE A 92 0.92 -2.27 -11.01
C ILE A 92 1.34 -1.75 -9.63
N TYR A 93 2.62 -1.46 -9.43
CA TYR A 93 3.08 -0.78 -8.22
C TYR A 93 4.30 0.10 -8.47
N PHE A 94 4.46 1.14 -7.64
CA PHE A 94 5.59 2.06 -7.73
C PHE A 94 5.82 2.78 -6.40
N LYS A 95 7.03 3.31 -6.21
CA LYS A 95 7.35 4.23 -5.12
C LYS A 95 7.27 5.67 -5.64
N LEU A 96 6.66 6.56 -4.87
CA LEU A 96 6.77 8.00 -5.06
C LEU A 96 8.16 8.43 -4.57
N LEU A 97 9.11 8.47 -5.50
CA LEU A 97 10.46 8.96 -5.26
C LEU A 97 10.58 10.39 -5.80
N GLN A 98 11.36 11.22 -5.12
CA GLN A 98 11.73 12.52 -5.69
C GLN A 98 12.46 12.29 -7.01
N ASN A 99 11.94 12.83 -8.11
CA ASN A 99 12.46 12.64 -9.47
C ASN A 99 12.48 11.18 -9.97
N GLY A 100 11.60 10.31 -9.44
CA GLY A 100 11.43 8.94 -9.96
C GLY A 100 10.19 8.81 -10.84
N ASP A 101 10.34 8.17 -12.00
CA ASP A 101 9.23 7.87 -12.92
C ASP A 101 9.06 6.37 -13.17
N GLU A 102 9.71 5.52 -12.35
CA GLU A 102 9.69 4.07 -12.51
C GLU A 102 8.48 3.43 -11.85
N PHE A 103 7.87 2.47 -12.55
CA PHE A 103 6.83 1.61 -12.02
C PHE A 103 7.02 0.16 -12.47
N THR A 104 6.35 -0.77 -11.80
CA THR A 104 6.42 -2.19 -12.09
C THR A 104 5.04 -2.72 -12.43
N ILE A 105 4.93 -3.44 -13.54
CA ILE A 105 3.76 -4.25 -13.88
C ILE A 105 4.11 -5.72 -13.61
N PHE A 106 3.17 -6.48 -13.06
CA PHE A 106 3.29 -7.92 -12.93
C PHE A 106 1.98 -8.62 -13.28
N TYR A 107 2.08 -9.86 -13.72
CA TYR A 107 0.95 -10.76 -13.91
C TYR A 107 1.39 -12.22 -13.78
N GLN A 108 0.45 -13.11 -13.48
CA GLN A 108 0.68 -14.55 -13.47
C GLN A 108 0.23 -15.15 -14.80
N ASN A 109 1.15 -15.75 -15.54
CA ASN A 109 0.87 -16.59 -16.70
C ASN A 109 1.96 -17.66 -16.82
N MET A 110 1.59 -18.93 -16.58
CA MET A 110 2.53 -20.07 -16.49
C MET A 110 3.78 -19.78 -15.62
N GLY A 111 3.61 -18.93 -14.60
CA GLY A 111 4.71 -18.34 -13.83
C GLY A 111 4.48 -16.86 -13.55
N LYS A 112 5.32 -16.28 -12.69
CA LYS A 112 5.22 -14.87 -12.30
C LYS A 112 6.03 -14.00 -13.26
N GLN A 113 5.34 -13.22 -14.07
CA GLN A 113 5.93 -12.26 -15.00
C GLN A 113 6.01 -10.88 -14.35
N ARG A 114 7.11 -10.15 -14.57
CA ARG A 114 7.31 -8.81 -14.03
C ARG A 114 8.19 -7.97 -14.96
N ILE A 115 7.76 -6.74 -15.23
CA ILE A 115 8.53 -5.75 -15.98
C ILE A 115 8.58 -4.42 -15.23
N LYS A 116 9.75 -3.78 -15.22
CA LYS A 116 9.93 -2.41 -14.74
C LYS A 116 9.92 -1.48 -15.95
N LEU A 117 9.12 -0.41 -15.88
CA LEU A 117 8.92 0.58 -16.93
C LEU A 117 9.04 1.99 -16.36
N ARG A 118 9.17 2.99 -17.23
CA ARG A 118 9.18 4.40 -16.88
C ARG A 118 7.96 5.11 -17.45
N PHE A 119 7.34 6.03 -16.71
CA PHE A 119 6.23 6.83 -17.23
C PHE A 119 6.65 7.66 -18.45
N SER A 120 7.90 8.14 -18.49
CA SER A 120 8.45 8.86 -19.64
C SER A 120 8.45 8.07 -20.95
N ASP A 121 8.50 6.73 -20.89
CA ASP A 121 8.42 5.90 -22.10
C ASP A 121 7.06 5.97 -22.79
N PHE A 122 6.00 6.31 -22.05
CA PHE A 122 4.63 6.45 -22.57
C PHE A 122 4.32 7.86 -23.09
N MET A 123 5.23 8.82 -22.87
CA MET A 123 5.10 10.20 -23.39
C MET A 123 5.66 10.35 -24.81
N LYS A 124 6.28 9.29 -25.36
CA LYS A 124 6.86 9.28 -26.70
C LYS A 124 5.76 8.99 -27.75
N PRO A 125 5.68 9.73 -28.87
CA PRO A 125 4.65 9.53 -29.90
C PRO A 125 4.59 8.12 -30.50
N GLU A 126 5.72 7.41 -30.52
CA GLU A 126 5.80 6.02 -30.95
C GLU A 126 5.95 5.09 -29.75
N VAL A 127 4.86 4.52 -29.28
CA VAL A 127 4.89 3.47 -28.26
C VAL A 127 5.34 2.16 -28.91
N ARG A 128 6.65 2.01 -29.15
CA ARG A 128 7.27 0.72 -29.56
C ARG A 128 7.49 -0.22 -28.37
N LEU A 129 6.51 -0.35 -27.47
CA LEU A 129 6.64 -1.17 -26.25
C LEU A 129 6.84 -2.67 -26.56
N PHE A 130 6.41 -3.15 -27.72
CA PHE A 130 6.47 -4.57 -28.05
C PHE A 130 7.80 -5.03 -28.68
N TYR A 131 8.63 -4.13 -29.22
CA TYR A 131 9.83 -4.56 -29.97
C TYR A 131 11.00 -4.97 -29.07
N ASN A 132 11.08 -4.44 -27.84
CA ASN A 132 12.17 -4.72 -26.90
C ASN A 132 11.86 -5.85 -25.90
N ILE A 133 10.59 -6.26 -25.76
CA ILE A 133 10.19 -7.35 -24.86
C ILE A 133 10.49 -8.73 -25.48
N VAL A 134 10.46 -8.83 -26.82
CA VAL A 134 10.68 -10.10 -27.54
C VAL A 134 12.16 -10.47 -27.69
N ARG A 135 13.11 -9.53 -27.54
CA ARG A 135 14.55 -9.81 -27.70
C ARG A 135 15.29 -10.23 -26.43
N ASN A 136 14.65 -10.17 -25.26
CA ASN A 136 15.27 -10.52 -23.98
C ASN A 136 14.69 -11.80 -23.34
N ASN A 137 13.96 -12.62 -24.11
CA ASN A 137 13.58 -13.98 -23.75
C ASN A 137 14.23 -14.98 -24.70
#